data_AF-A0A1X1WZK9-F1
#
_entry.id   AF-A0A1X1WZK9-F1
#
_cell.length_a   1.000
_cell.length_b   1.000
_cell.length_c   1.000
_cell.angle_alpha   90.00
_cell.angle_beta   90.00
_cell.angle_gamma   90.00
#
_symmetry.space_group_name_H-M   'P 1'
#
loop_
_entity.id
_entity.type
_entity.pdbx_description
1 polymer ?
#
loop_
_entity_poly.entity_id
_entity_poly.type
_entity_poly.pdbx_seq_one_letter_code
_entity_poly.pdbx_strand_id
1 'polypeptide(L)'
;MLFDDAGGAAVTVEELIAEDWAALGKRLAPHVVDVNWLDEFRLYTMTLPQQGWLVDSEHSRTVTFLQENIPLALWERGVQGVTVSDLRSEDRFLTTHLAERLARARLTEGHTAIGLRYGSKHGSDWDCWTVWLRNGVNTSIAVDAGEPVHPPERNPILAKVLDTYNLSAQ
;
A
#
# COMPACT_ATOMS: atom_id res chain seq x y z
N MET A 1 -11.15 -30.86 7.69
CA MET A 1 -9.91 -31.59 7.32
C MET A 1 -8.78 -30.60 7.47
N LEU A 2 -7.69 -30.83 8.18
CA LEU A 2 -7.23 -32.01 8.93
C LEU A 2 -6.12 -31.48 9.88
N PHE A 3 -6.40 -31.34 11.18
CA PHE A 3 -5.37 -31.16 12.21
C PHE A 3 -5.54 -32.33 13.19
N ASP A 4 -5.41 -33.56 12.70
CA ASP A 4 -5.63 -34.75 13.55
C ASP A 4 -4.72 -35.93 13.21
N ASP A 5 -3.52 -35.66 12.70
CA ASP A 5 -2.47 -36.70 12.63
C ASP A 5 -1.12 -36.07 13.01
N ALA A 6 -0.91 -35.86 14.31
CA ALA A 6 0.42 -35.62 14.88
C ALA A 6 0.71 -36.70 15.95
N GLY A 7 0.81 -37.94 15.48
CA GLY A 7 1.48 -39.02 16.21
C GLY A 7 2.99 -38.93 16.00
N GLY A 8 3.70 -38.25 16.90
CA GLY A 8 5.17 -38.29 17.01
C GLY A 8 5.84 -36.92 16.84
N ALA A 9 6.18 -36.30 17.97
CA ALA A 9 6.70 -34.93 18.14
C ALA A 9 5.68 -33.83 17.81
N ALA A 10 5.39 -32.97 18.80
CA ALA A 10 4.57 -31.80 18.60
C ALA A 10 5.37 -30.78 17.77
N VAL A 11 5.20 -30.83 16.44
CA VAL A 11 5.76 -29.82 15.53
C VAL A 11 4.98 -28.53 15.74
N THR A 12 5.71 -27.46 16.04
CA THR A 12 5.16 -26.12 16.25
C THR A 12 4.75 -25.49 14.91
N VAL A 13 3.84 -24.51 14.94
CA VAL A 13 3.43 -23.79 13.73
C VAL A 13 4.63 -23.09 13.09
N GLU A 14 5.57 -22.61 13.92
CA GLU A 14 6.81 -21.97 13.51
C GLU A 14 7.73 -22.92 12.73
N GLU A 15 7.81 -24.19 13.14
CA GLU A 15 8.58 -25.22 12.42
C GLU A 15 7.96 -25.51 11.05
N LEU A 16 6.62 -25.61 10.96
CA LEU A 16 5.93 -25.78 9.67
C LEU A 16 6.15 -24.59 8.74
N ILE A 17 6.10 -23.35 9.26
CA ILE A 17 6.39 -22.14 8.48
C ILE A 17 7.84 -22.17 7.98
N ALA A 18 8.81 -22.56 8.82
CA ALA A 18 10.21 -22.63 8.42
C ALA A 18 10.46 -23.68 7.33
N GLU A 19 9.81 -24.85 7.42
CA GLU A 19 9.86 -25.90 6.40
C GLU A 19 9.28 -25.44 5.06
N ASP A 20 8.08 -24.85 5.06
CA ASP A 20 7.45 -24.30 3.86
C ASP A 20 8.31 -23.21 3.22
N TRP A 21 8.87 -22.31 4.05
CA TRP A 21 9.71 -21.22 3.59
C TRP A 21 11.00 -21.71 2.92
N ALA A 22 11.63 -22.74 3.49
CA ALA A 22 12.79 -23.40 2.91
C ALA A 22 12.44 -24.14 1.62
N ALA A 23 11.30 -24.85 1.58
CA ALA A 23 10.82 -25.56 0.39
C ALA A 23 10.55 -24.62 -0.80
N LEU A 24 10.14 -23.38 -0.53
CA LEU A 24 9.99 -22.32 -1.54
C LEU A 24 11.31 -21.71 -2.01
N GLY A 25 12.45 -22.20 -1.52
CA GLY A 25 13.79 -21.73 -1.92
C GLY A 25 14.09 -20.29 -1.49
N LYS A 26 13.46 -19.80 -0.41
CA LYS A 26 13.71 -18.46 0.10
C LYS A 26 15.12 -18.36 0.68
N ARG A 27 15.81 -17.26 0.37
CA ARG A 27 17.23 -17.04 0.73
C ARG A 27 17.43 -16.75 2.22
N LEU A 28 16.49 -16.07 2.86
CA LEU A 28 16.51 -15.70 4.28
C LEU A 28 15.42 -16.47 5.03
N ALA A 29 15.63 -16.67 6.33
CA ALA A 29 14.64 -17.31 7.20
C ALA A 29 13.34 -16.49 7.29
N PRO A 30 12.21 -17.10 7.70
CA PRO A 30 10.99 -16.36 8.02
C PRO A 30 11.29 -15.20 8.97
N HIS A 31 10.57 -14.10 8.83
CA HIS A 31 10.71 -12.88 9.65
C HIS A 31 12.07 -12.16 9.53
N VAL A 32 12.93 -12.55 8.60
CA VAL A 32 14.20 -11.84 8.31
C VAL A 32 14.05 -11.02 7.03
N VAL A 33 14.37 -9.73 7.14
CA VAL A 33 14.41 -8.77 6.03
C VAL A 33 15.86 -8.58 5.59
N ASP A 34 16.09 -8.64 4.28
CA ASP A 34 17.38 -8.29 3.68
C ASP A 34 17.59 -6.78 3.71
N VAL A 35 18.52 -6.29 4.52
CA VAL A 35 18.81 -4.85 4.56
C VAL A 35 19.49 -4.41 3.27
N ASN A 36 20.28 -5.27 2.64
CA ASN A 36 20.93 -4.92 1.37
C ASN A 36 19.91 -4.68 0.26
N TRP A 37 18.79 -5.42 0.28
CA TRP A 37 17.66 -5.12 -0.60
C TRP A 37 17.13 -3.70 -0.33
N LEU A 38 16.92 -3.30 0.92
CA LEU A 38 16.50 -1.93 1.22
C LEU A 38 17.52 -0.87 0.77
N ASP A 39 18.82 -1.15 0.90
CA ASP A 39 19.90 -0.27 0.46
C ASP A 39 19.97 -0.09 -1.06
N GLU A 40 19.68 -1.14 -1.83
CA GLU A 40 19.59 -1.07 -3.30
C GLU A 40 18.45 -0.17 -3.75
N PHE A 41 17.32 -0.19 -3.04
CA PHE A 41 16.10 0.50 -3.49
C PHE A 41 15.98 1.97 -3.08
N ARG A 42 16.81 2.44 -2.13
CA ARG A 42 16.89 3.84 -1.62
C ARG A 42 15.54 4.43 -1.16
N LEU A 43 15.60 5.38 -0.23
CA LEU A 43 14.44 6.21 0.14
C LEU A 43 14.47 7.50 -0.67
N TYR A 44 13.42 7.73 -1.46
CA TYR A 44 13.28 8.95 -2.23
C TYR A 44 12.34 9.92 -1.53
N THR A 45 12.76 11.18 -1.40
CA THR A 45 11.85 12.26 -1.00
C THR A 45 11.25 12.88 -2.24
N MET A 46 9.92 12.84 -2.32
CA MET A 46 9.15 13.52 -3.35
C MET A 46 8.50 14.78 -2.79
N THR A 47 8.75 15.92 -3.42
CA THR A 47 8.02 17.17 -3.17
C THR A 47 6.85 17.27 -4.15
N LEU A 48 5.63 17.36 -3.61
CA LEU A 48 4.41 17.56 -4.39
C LEU A 48 4.29 19.01 -4.90
N PRO A 49 3.50 19.27 -5.96
CA PRO A 49 3.25 20.63 -6.43
C PRO A 49 2.68 21.52 -5.30
N GLN A 50 3.09 22.80 -5.26
CA GLN A 50 2.62 23.75 -4.25
C GLN A 50 1.11 24.04 -4.31
N GLN A 51 0.47 23.72 -5.45
CA GLN A 51 -0.94 23.99 -5.70
C GLN A 51 -1.62 22.75 -6.25
N GLY A 52 -2.91 22.61 -5.97
CA GLY A 52 -3.75 21.51 -6.42
C GLY A 52 -4.33 20.72 -5.26
N TRP A 53 -5.43 20.03 -5.54
CA TRP A 53 -6.19 19.30 -4.54
C TRP A 53 -5.85 17.82 -4.57
N LEU A 54 -5.56 17.24 -3.41
CA LEU A 54 -5.58 15.81 -3.18
C LEU A 54 -6.95 15.43 -2.61
N VAL A 55 -7.65 14.50 -3.28
CA VAL A 55 -8.91 14.00 -2.76
C VAL A 55 -8.61 12.99 -1.66
N ASP A 56 -9.22 13.20 -0.49
CA ASP A 56 -9.31 12.17 0.53
C ASP A 56 -10.24 11.06 0.04
N SER A 57 -9.69 9.89 -0.28
CA SER A 57 -10.45 8.77 -0.85
C SER A 57 -11.47 8.21 0.13
N GLU A 58 -11.21 8.30 1.43
CA GLU A 58 -12.01 7.65 2.48
C GLU A 58 -13.01 8.61 3.13
N HIS A 59 -12.93 9.91 2.80
CA HIS A 59 -13.92 10.87 3.24
C HIS A 59 -15.33 10.44 2.79
N SER A 60 -16.32 10.58 3.67
CA SER A 60 -17.70 10.11 3.44
C SER A 60 -18.29 10.58 2.10
N ARG A 61 -18.09 11.86 1.76
CA ARG A 61 -18.51 12.43 0.46
C ARG A 61 -17.86 11.74 -0.74
N THR A 62 -16.60 11.33 -0.63
CA THR A 62 -15.90 10.61 -1.70
C THR A 62 -16.49 9.21 -1.88
N VAL A 63 -16.76 8.51 -0.77
CA VAL A 63 -17.40 7.20 -0.78
C VAL A 63 -18.82 7.29 -1.37
N THR A 64 -19.62 8.26 -0.95
CA THR A 64 -20.95 8.52 -1.54
C THR A 64 -20.85 8.79 -3.04
N PHE A 65 -19.91 9.65 -3.47
CA PHE A 65 -19.69 9.90 -4.89
C PHE A 65 -19.38 8.61 -5.65
N LEU A 66 -18.47 7.77 -5.15
CA LEU A 66 -18.11 6.52 -5.82
C LEU A 66 -19.26 5.51 -5.83
N GLN A 67 -20.06 5.43 -4.77
CA GLN A 67 -21.26 4.60 -4.71
C GLN A 67 -22.29 5.01 -5.78
N GLU A 68 -22.48 6.31 -5.99
CA GLU A 68 -23.40 6.83 -7.01
C GLU A 68 -22.82 6.74 -8.43
N ASN A 69 -21.51 6.53 -8.56
CA ASN A 69 -20.77 6.64 -9.80
C ASN A 69 -19.85 5.43 -10.05
N ILE A 70 -20.32 4.22 -9.70
CA ILE A 70 -19.55 3.00 -9.88
C ILE A 70 -19.19 2.82 -11.36
N PRO A 71 -17.89 2.68 -11.71
CA PRO A 71 -17.45 2.40 -13.07
C PRO A 71 -18.18 1.20 -13.70
N LEU A 72 -18.55 1.31 -14.99
CA LEU A 72 -19.25 0.24 -15.71
C LEU A 72 -18.51 -1.10 -15.63
N ALA A 73 -17.18 -1.08 -15.80
CA ALA A 73 -16.34 -2.27 -15.71
C ALA A 73 -16.39 -2.97 -14.34
N LEU A 74 -16.70 -2.24 -13.27
CA LEU A 74 -16.89 -2.82 -11.93
C LEU A 74 -18.32 -3.34 -11.76
N TRP A 75 -19.31 -2.60 -12.27
CA TRP A 75 -20.70 -3.05 -12.34
C TRP A 75 -20.84 -4.38 -13.07
N GLU A 76 -20.18 -4.53 -14.22
CA GLU A 76 -20.15 -5.76 -15.02
C GLU A 76 -19.48 -6.94 -14.28
N ARG A 77 -18.61 -6.67 -13.30
CA ARG A 77 -18.02 -7.67 -12.41
C ARG A 77 -18.84 -7.91 -11.13
N GLY A 78 -20.05 -7.34 -11.04
CA GLY A 78 -20.97 -7.55 -9.93
C GLY A 78 -20.72 -6.66 -8.72
N VAL A 79 -19.91 -5.61 -8.83
CA VAL A 79 -19.72 -4.64 -7.74
C VAL A 79 -20.98 -3.78 -7.62
N GLN A 80 -21.71 -3.92 -6.52
CA GLN A 80 -22.97 -3.21 -6.25
C GLN A 80 -22.81 -2.08 -5.22
N GLY A 81 -21.69 -2.06 -4.51
CA GLY A 81 -21.40 -1.10 -3.47
C GLY A 81 -19.92 -0.73 -3.41
N VAL A 82 -19.66 0.46 -2.89
CA VAL A 82 -18.30 0.95 -2.60
C VAL A 82 -18.24 1.40 -1.16
N THR A 83 -17.31 0.81 -0.42
CA THR A 83 -17.04 1.06 0.99
C THR A 83 -15.55 1.35 1.20
N VAL A 84 -15.16 1.77 2.39
CA VAL A 84 -13.73 1.98 2.72
C VAL A 84 -12.93 0.68 2.59
N SER A 85 -13.52 -0.49 2.86
CA SER A 85 -12.82 -1.77 2.66
C SER A 85 -12.48 -2.05 1.20
N ASP A 86 -13.32 -1.60 0.27
CA ASP A 86 -13.06 -1.73 -1.17
C ASP A 86 -11.87 -0.85 -1.59
N LEU A 87 -11.77 0.35 -1.01
CA LEU A 87 -10.67 1.28 -1.27
C LEU A 87 -9.32 0.77 -0.75
N ARG A 88 -9.33 -0.10 0.27
CA ARG A 88 -8.15 -0.77 0.85
C ARG A 88 -8.01 -2.24 0.40
N SER A 89 -8.71 -2.65 -0.65
CA SER A 89 -8.70 -4.04 -1.14
C SER A 89 -7.38 -4.43 -1.82
N GLU A 90 -7.07 -5.74 -1.86
CA GLU A 90 -6.01 -6.27 -2.74
C GLU A 90 -6.44 -6.29 -4.22
N ASP A 91 -7.74 -6.17 -4.52
CA ASP A 91 -8.20 -6.16 -5.90
C ASP A 91 -7.73 -4.86 -6.60
N ARG A 92 -6.63 -4.98 -7.35
CA ARG A 92 -6.04 -3.89 -8.12
C ARG A 92 -6.94 -3.43 -9.26
N PHE A 93 -7.76 -4.32 -9.81
CA PHE A 93 -8.74 -3.94 -10.82
C PHE A 93 -9.79 -3.02 -10.18
N LEU A 94 -10.31 -3.39 -9.01
CA LEU A 94 -11.26 -2.57 -8.24
C LEU A 94 -10.67 -1.21 -7.87
N THR A 95 -9.56 -1.20 -7.14
CA THR A 95 -8.96 0.03 -6.61
C THR A 95 -8.49 0.99 -7.72
N THR A 96 -7.95 0.46 -8.83
CA THR A 96 -7.53 1.29 -9.97
C THR A 96 -8.72 1.95 -10.67
N HIS A 97 -9.81 1.21 -10.94
CA HIS A 97 -10.98 1.79 -11.60
C HIS A 97 -11.68 2.84 -10.73
N LEU A 98 -11.73 2.64 -9.41
CA LEU A 98 -12.24 3.66 -8.48
C LEU A 98 -11.33 4.90 -8.46
N ALA A 99 -10.01 4.73 -8.41
CA ALA A 99 -9.06 5.84 -8.49
C ALA A 99 -9.17 6.60 -9.82
N GLU A 100 -9.33 5.91 -10.94
CA GLU A 100 -9.56 6.53 -12.25
C GLU A 100 -10.88 7.31 -12.30
N ARG A 101 -11.92 6.81 -11.63
CA ARG A 101 -13.20 7.52 -11.53
C ARG A 101 -13.01 8.85 -10.79
N LEU A 102 -12.28 8.84 -9.68
CA LEU A 102 -11.92 10.07 -8.95
C LEU A 102 -11.04 11.00 -9.78
N ALA A 103 -10.12 10.46 -10.57
CA ALA A 103 -9.28 11.25 -11.46
C ALA A 103 -10.11 12.06 -12.46
N ARG A 104 -11.27 11.57 -12.88
CA ARG A 104 -12.13 12.26 -13.86
C ARG A 104 -13.18 13.17 -13.21
N ALA A 105 -13.35 13.09 -11.89
CA ALA A 105 -14.28 13.90 -11.16
C ALA A 105 -13.88 15.39 -11.17
N ARG A 106 -14.90 16.26 -11.21
CA ARG A 106 -14.74 17.71 -11.11
C ARG A 106 -15.04 18.13 -9.68
N LEU A 107 -14.16 18.94 -9.12
CA LEU A 107 -14.38 19.60 -7.83
C LEU A 107 -15.36 20.77 -8.02
N THR A 108 -15.84 21.36 -6.92
CA THR A 108 -16.87 22.41 -6.90
C THR A 108 -16.57 23.63 -7.76
N GLU A 109 -15.30 23.88 -8.08
CA GLU A 109 -14.83 25.00 -8.91
C GLU A 109 -14.45 24.58 -10.35
N GLY A 110 -14.83 23.37 -10.77
CA GLY A 110 -14.51 22.84 -12.10
C GLY A 110 -13.07 22.34 -12.26
N HIS A 111 -12.23 22.47 -11.23
CA HIS A 111 -10.89 21.89 -11.21
C HIS A 111 -10.92 20.37 -11.11
N THR A 112 -9.86 19.72 -11.59
CA THR A 112 -9.60 18.30 -11.33
C THR A 112 -8.56 18.18 -10.23
N ALA A 113 -8.71 17.18 -9.36
CA ALA A 113 -7.69 16.85 -8.38
C ALA A 113 -6.38 16.40 -9.04
N ILE A 114 -5.26 16.69 -8.37
CA ILE A 114 -3.92 16.28 -8.80
C ILE A 114 -3.57 14.87 -8.31
N GLY A 115 -4.31 14.35 -7.34
CA GLY A 115 -4.07 13.02 -6.78
C GLY A 115 -5.04 12.63 -5.68
N LEU A 116 -4.69 11.58 -4.95
CA LEU A 116 -5.45 11.06 -3.80
C LEU A 116 -4.56 10.99 -2.56
N ARG A 117 -5.18 11.21 -1.41
CA ARG A 117 -4.71 10.73 -0.10
C ARG A 117 -5.60 9.57 0.32
N TYR A 118 -5.00 8.47 0.77
CA TYR A 118 -5.73 7.26 1.17
C TYR A 118 -5.01 6.59 2.33
N GLY A 119 -5.74 5.85 3.17
CA GLY A 119 -5.14 5.13 4.29
C GLY A 119 -4.36 3.91 3.81
N SER A 120 -3.29 3.59 4.53
CA SER A 120 -2.56 2.35 4.30
C SER A 120 -3.43 1.14 4.63
N LYS A 121 -3.28 0.09 3.83
CA LYS A 121 -3.87 -1.21 4.15
C LYS A 121 -3.17 -1.87 5.35
N HIS A 122 -1.88 -1.58 5.53
CA HIS A 122 -1.03 -2.26 6.51
C HIS A 122 -1.02 -1.58 7.88
N GLY A 123 -1.79 -0.51 8.08
CA GLY A 123 -1.94 0.16 9.37
C GLY A 123 -2.92 1.33 9.33
N SER A 124 -3.61 1.59 10.44
CA SER A 124 -4.59 2.68 10.56
C SER A 124 -3.97 4.07 10.61
N ASP A 125 -2.72 4.16 11.05
CA ASP A 125 -2.07 5.43 11.41
C ASP A 125 -1.20 5.99 10.28
N TRP A 126 -1.25 5.34 9.11
CA TRP A 126 -0.42 5.68 7.97
C TRP A 126 -1.28 6.13 6.81
N ASP A 127 -0.94 7.29 6.27
CA ASP A 127 -1.48 7.79 5.02
C ASP A 127 -0.52 7.47 3.87
N CYS A 128 -1.11 7.28 2.71
CA CYS A 128 -0.45 7.14 1.44
C CYS A 128 -0.96 8.23 0.49
N TRP A 129 -0.10 8.58 -0.47
CA TRP A 129 -0.39 9.57 -1.48
C TRP A 129 -0.15 8.97 -2.85
N THR A 130 -1.01 9.33 -3.80
CA THR A 130 -0.78 9.08 -5.22
C THR A 130 -1.08 10.34 -6.00
N VAL A 131 -0.36 10.55 -7.09
CA VAL A 131 -0.52 11.71 -7.96
C VAL A 131 -0.67 11.28 -9.41
N TRP A 132 -1.60 11.90 -10.12
CA TRP A 132 -1.77 11.69 -11.55
C TRP A 132 -0.83 12.63 -12.31
N LEU A 133 0.12 12.08 -13.05
CA LEU A 133 1.18 12.78 -13.79
C LEU A 133 0.67 13.45 -15.09
N ARG A 134 -0.42 14.20 -15.01
CA ARG A 134 -1.06 14.91 -16.14
C ARG A 134 -1.10 16.41 -15.88
N ASN A 135 -1.46 17.20 -16.90
CA ASN A 135 -1.69 18.65 -16.77
C ASN A 135 -0.51 19.43 -16.13
N GLY A 136 0.73 19.04 -16.41
CA GLY A 136 1.93 19.70 -15.86
C GLY A 136 2.25 19.37 -14.40
N VAL A 137 1.54 18.41 -13.78
CA VAL A 137 1.88 17.92 -12.44
C VAL A 137 3.28 17.30 -12.43
N ASN A 138 3.64 16.53 -13.46
CA ASN A 138 4.94 15.88 -13.57
C ASN A 138 6.12 16.86 -13.56
N THR A 139 5.98 18.03 -14.19
CA THR A 139 7.03 19.07 -14.21
C THR A 139 7.11 19.86 -12.91
N SER A 140 6.11 19.72 -12.04
CA SER A 140 5.99 20.44 -10.77
C SER A 140 6.32 19.56 -9.57
N ILE A 141 6.72 18.31 -9.82
CA ILE A 141 7.21 17.37 -8.82
C ILE A 141 8.73 17.37 -8.87
N ALA A 142 9.36 17.42 -7.69
CA ALA A 142 10.79 17.19 -7.54
C ALA A 142 11.00 15.91 -6.73
N VAL A 143 11.93 15.07 -7.16
CA VAL A 143 12.38 13.88 -6.43
C VAL A 143 13.87 14.05 -6.19
N ASP A 144 14.34 13.76 -4.98
CA ASP A 144 15.77 13.77 -4.67
C ASP A 144 16.52 12.59 -5.32
N ALA A 145 17.83 12.51 -5.08
CA ALA A 145 18.67 11.44 -5.60
C ALA A 145 18.48 10.09 -4.86
N GLY A 146 17.60 10.06 -3.86
CA GLY A 146 17.43 8.94 -2.95
C GLY A 146 18.57 8.80 -1.95
N GLU A 147 18.23 8.58 -0.69
CA GLU A 147 19.16 8.28 0.40
C GLU A 147 19.21 6.78 0.69
N PRO A 148 20.38 6.21 1.02
CA PRO A 148 20.48 4.83 1.48
C PRO A 148 19.61 4.55 2.70
N VAL A 149 19.03 3.36 2.80
CA VAL A 149 18.26 2.95 3.98
C VAL A 149 19.24 2.50 5.05
N HIS A 150 19.59 3.41 5.97
CA HIS A 150 20.51 3.03 7.03
C HIS A 150 20.02 1.83 7.88
N PRO A 151 20.95 1.00 8.39
CA PRO A 151 20.66 -0.06 9.35
C PRO A 151 19.82 0.42 10.54
N PRO A 152 19.05 -0.47 11.21
CA PRO A 152 18.12 -0.10 12.27
C PRO A 152 18.78 0.64 13.45
N GLU A 153 20.07 0.45 13.73
CA GLU A 153 20.81 1.19 14.76
C GLU A 153 20.93 2.70 14.46
N ARG A 154 20.83 3.08 13.19
CA ARG A 154 20.89 4.46 12.69
C ARG A 154 19.59 4.92 12.03
N ASN A 155 18.57 4.06 11.98
CA ASN A 155 17.27 4.33 11.40
C ASN A 155 16.16 3.92 12.39
N PRO A 156 15.76 4.82 13.30
CA PRO A 156 14.78 4.50 14.34
C PRO A 156 13.38 4.15 13.78
N ILE A 157 13.06 4.61 12.56
CA ILE A 157 11.81 4.25 11.89
C ILE A 157 11.86 2.78 11.45
N LEU A 158 12.95 2.36 10.80
CA LEU A 158 13.15 0.96 10.44
C LEU A 158 13.17 0.07 11.69
N ALA A 159 13.88 0.48 12.75
CA ALA A 159 13.88 -0.26 14.01
C ALA A 159 12.47 -0.43 14.58
N LYS A 160 11.65 0.63 14.58
CA LYS A 160 10.26 0.57 15.03
C LYS A 160 9.42 -0.39 14.18
N VAL A 161 9.58 -0.37 12.86
CA VAL A 161 8.88 -1.29 11.94
C VAL A 161 9.26 -2.74 12.22
N LEU A 162 10.57 -3.02 12.35
CA LEU A 162 11.05 -4.36 12.67
C LEU A 162 10.46 -4.85 14.00
N ASP A 163 10.49 -4.02 15.04
CA ASP A 163 9.90 -4.34 16.35
C ASP A 163 8.38 -4.58 16.27
N THR A 164 7.64 -3.68 15.60
CA THR A 164 6.18 -3.76 15.47
C THR A 164 5.71 -5.07 14.85
N TYR A 165 6.47 -5.58 13.87
CA TYR A 165 6.11 -6.78 13.12
C TYR A 165 6.92 -8.01 13.55
N ASN A 166 7.67 -7.93 14.65
CA ASN A 166 8.55 -9.01 15.14
C ASN A 166 9.49 -9.54 14.04
N LEU A 167 10.15 -8.62 13.33
CA LEU A 167 11.09 -8.89 12.25
C LEU A 167 12.53 -8.61 12.70
N SER A 168 13.48 -9.20 11.99
CA SER A 168 14.91 -8.93 12.13
C SER A 168 15.53 -8.54 10.79
N ALA A 169 16.64 -7.81 10.84
CA ALA A 169 17.36 -7.32 9.66
C ALA A 169 18.70 -8.05 9.55
N GLN A 170 19.07 -8.51 8.35
CA GLN A 170 20.35 -9.18 8.06
C GLN A 170 20.96 -8.69 6.74
#